data_AF-A0A8J5JSN4-F1
#
_entry.id   AF-A0A8J5JSN4-F1
#
_cell.length_a   1.000
_cell.length_b   1.000
_cell.length_c   1.000
_cell.angle_alpha   90.00
_cell.angle_beta   90.00
_cell.angle_gamma   90.00
#
_symmetry.space_group_name_H-M   'P 1'
#
loop_
_entity.id
_entity.type
_entity.pdbx_description
1 polymer ?
#
loop_
_entity_poly.entity_id
_entity_poly.type
_entity_poly.pdbx_seq_one_letter_code
_entity_poly.pdbx_strand_id
1 'polypeptide(L)'
;MSRRVITRGNIATVIALYKGNNELREISAQTGVGLRVVQKIVKRYRELGEDMLPAPLPKSGRPEFLSSLTLEVISRQVKSNPALTAREVKERNPRLLSHISLRCVW
;
A
#
# COMPACT_ATOMS: atom_id res chain seq x y z
N MET A 1 10.94 10.86 -5.83
CA MET A 1 9.50 10.90 -6.18
C MET A 1 8.70 10.20 -5.09
N SER A 2 7.84 10.93 -4.38
CA SER A 2 7.04 10.38 -3.26
C SER A 2 5.99 9.39 -3.77
N ARG A 3 6.02 8.13 -3.28
CA ARG A 3 5.03 7.10 -3.63
C ARG A 3 3.73 7.39 -2.87
N ARG A 4 2.83 8.18 -3.47
CA ARG A 4 1.49 8.37 -2.91
C ARG A 4 0.70 7.06 -3.03
N VAL A 5 0.39 6.48 -1.88
CA VAL A 5 -0.52 5.34 -1.79
C VAL A 5 -1.92 5.83 -2.15
N ILE A 6 -2.55 5.17 -3.13
CA ILE A 6 -3.91 5.50 -3.51
C ILE A 6 -4.84 4.83 -2.50
N THR A 7 -5.42 5.64 -1.63
CA THR A 7 -6.38 5.20 -0.61
C THR A 7 -7.71 4.78 -1.25
N ARG A 8 -8.48 3.91 -0.56
CA ARG A 8 -9.85 3.56 -0.96
C ARG A 8 -10.74 4.80 -1.16
N GLY A 9 -10.58 5.83 -0.33
CA GLY A 9 -11.33 7.09 -0.45
C GLY A 9 -11.17 7.72 -1.83
N ASN A 10 -9.93 7.96 -2.25
CA ASN A 10 -9.63 8.50 -3.58
C ASN A 10 -10.22 7.67 -4.73
N ILE A 11 -10.23 6.34 -4.60
CA ILE A 11 -10.83 5.44 -5.61
C ILE A 11 -12.34 5.66 -5.70
N ALA A 12 -13.02 5.72 -4.54
CA ALA A 12 -14.45 5.97 -4.49
C ALA A 12 -14.81 7.35 -5.07
N THR A 13 -14.03 8.39 -4.76
CA THR A 13 -14.23 9.74 -5.32
C THR A 13 -14.04 9.77 -6.83
N VAL A 14 -13.00 9.12 -7.37
CA VAL A 14 -12.76 9.01 -8.82
C VAL A 14 -13.94 8.33 -9.52
N ILE A 15 -14.49 7.26 -8.94
CA ILE A 15 -15.61 6.52 -9.53
C ILE A 15 -16.91 7.31 -9.43
N ALA A 16 -17.17 8.00 -8.32
CA ALA A 16 -18.33 8.87 -8.19
C ALA A 16 -18.31 9.99 -9.24
N LEU A 17 -17.16 10.62 -9.47
CA LEU A 17 -17.01 11.66 -10.50
C LEU A 17 -17.13 11.10 -11.91
N TYR A 18 -16.62 9.88 -12.15
CA TYR A 18 -16.78 9.18 -13.43
C TYR A 18 -18.25 8.81 -13.71
N LYS A 19 -19.02 8.36 -12.70
CA LYS A 19 -20.48 8.15 -12.81
C LYS A 19 -21.23 9.44 -13.14
N GLY A 20 -20.70 10.59 -12.71
CA GLY A 20 -21.22 11.91 -13.04
C GLY A 20 -20.88 12.41 -14.46
N ASN A 21 -20.35 11.56 -15.35
CA ASN A 21 -19.94 11.90 -16.72
C ASN A 21 -18.85 12.99 -16.85
N ASN A 22 -18.05 13.21 -15.81
CA ASN A 22 -16.93 14.15 -15.87
C ASN A 22 -15.77 13.59 -16.72
N GLU A 23 -15.03 14.48 -17.39
CA GLU A 23 -13.85 14.06 -18.15
C GLU A 23 -12.71 13.60 -17.23
N LEU A 24 -11.93 12.61 -17.67
CA LEU A 24 -10.83 12.05 -16.88
C LEU A 24 -9.77 13.08 -16.48
N ARG A 25 -9.57 14.13 -17.31
CA ARG A 25 -8.66 15.24 -17.01
C ARG A 25 -9.17 16.10 -15.86
N GLU A 26 -10.46 16.40 -15.85
CA GLU A 26 -11.10 17.16 -14.78
C GLU A 26 -11.10 16.38 -13.47
N ILE A 27 -11.38 15.08 -13.53
CA ILE A 27 -11.28 14.18 -12.37
C ILE A 27 -9.85 14.20 -11.78
N SER A 28 -8.84 14.18 -12.65
CA SER A 28 -7.43 14.26 -12.22
C SER A 28 -7.12 15.58 -11.52
N ALA A 29 -7.63 16.70 -12.03
CA ALA A 29 -7.45 18.01 -11.42
C ALA A 29 -8.19 18.13 -10.07
N GLN A 30 -9.43 17.66 -9.98
CA GLN A 30 -10.26 17.74 -8.77
C GLN A 30 -9.77 16.81 -7.65
N THR A 31 -9.32 15.61 -7.98
CA THR A 31 -8.87 14.62 -6.98
C THR A 31 -7.38 14.73 -6.64
N GLY A 32 -6.61 15.48 -7.44
CA GLY A 32 -5.15 15.54 -7.34
C GLY A 32 -4.46 14.19 -7.62
N VAL A 33 -5.20 13.21 -8.13
CA VAL A 33 -4.70 11.91 -8.56
C VAL A 33 -4.22 12.03 -10.00
N GLY A 34 -3.00 11.56 -10.30
CA GLY A 34 -2.46 11.67 -11.66
C GLY A 34 -3.31 10.96 -12.72
N LEU A 35 -3.42 11.57 -13.90
CA LEU A 35 -4.28 11.09 -15.00
C LEU A 35 -4.11 9.60 -15.33
N ARG A 36 -2.87 9.10 -15.36
CA ARG A 36 -2.58 7.67 -15.62
C ARG A 36 -3.21 6.75 -14.58
N VAL A 37 -3.30 7.19 -13.33
CA VAL A 37 -3.92 6.43 -12.24
C VAL A 37 -5.43 6.45 -12.38
N VAL A 38 -6.02 7.62 -12.64
CA VAL A 38 -7.46 7.77 -12.91
C VAL A 38 -7.89 6.82 -14.04
N GLN A 39 -7.16 6.83 -15.16
CA GLN A 39 -7.40 5.92 -16.28
C GLN A 39 -7.35 4.44 -15.88
N LYS A 40 -6.36 4.03 -15.07
CA LYS A 40 -6.26 2.64 -14.58
C LYS A 40 -7.43 2.27 -13.67
N ILE A 41 -7.87 3.18 -12.80
CA ILE A 41 -9.00 2.96 -11.90
C ILE A 41 -10.29 2.77 -12.71
N VAL A 42 -10.57 3.68 -13.65
CA VAL A 42 -11.76 3.61 -14.50
C VAL A 42 -11.75 2.36 -15.37
N LYS A 43 -10.60 1.99 -15.95
CA LYS A 43 -10.45 0.75 -16.72
C LYS A 43 -10.81 -0.47 -15.87
N ARG A 44 -10.24 -0.59 -14.66
CA ARG A 44 -10.55 -1.68 -13.73
C ARG A 44 -12.01 -1.71 -13.33
N TYR A 45 -12.61 -0.55 -13.07
CA TYR A 45 -14.01 -0.45 -12.71
C TYR A 45 -14.93 -0.95 -13.83
N ARG A 46 -14.62 -0.64 -15.10
CA ARG A 46 -15.33 -1.21 -16.27
C ARG A 46 -15.14 -2.72 -16.38
N GLU A 47 -13.96 -3.25 -16.07
CA GLU A 47 -13.65 -4.69 -16.14
C GLU A 47 -14.29 -5.51 -15.01
N LEU A 48 -14.43 -4.95 -13.81
CA LEU A 48 -15.00 -5.63 -12.62
C LEU A 48 -16.53 -5.64 -12.60
N GLY A 49 -17.19 -4.85 -13.46
CA GLY A 49 -18.62 -4.58 -13.38
C GLY A 49 -18.93 -3.39 -12.47
N GLU A 50 -19.89 -2.56 -12.88
CA GLU A 50 -20.17 -1.22 -12.34
C GLU A 50 -20.68 -1.15 -10.87
N ASP A 51 -20.72 -2.29 -10.18
CA ASP A 51 -21.17 -2.38 -8.79
C ASP A 51 -20.04 -2.58 -7.79
N MET A 52 -18.81 -2.89 -8.24
CA MET A 52 -17.69 -3.12 -7.34
C MET A 52 -16.63 -2.01 -7.39
N LEU A 53 -16.36 -1.41 -6.23
CA LEU A 53 -15.20 -0.56 -6.06
C LEU A 53 -13.93 -1.41 -6.25
N PRO A 54 -13.04 -1.04 -7.19
CA PRO A 54 -11.80 -1.76 -7.39
C PRO A 54 -10.96 -1.67 -6.12
N ALA A 55 -10.38 -2.80 -5.72
CA ALA A 55 -9.46 -2.84 -4.60
C ALA A 55 -8.29 -1.86 -4.83
N PRO A 56 -7.72 -1.28 -3.75
CA PRO A 56 -6.51 -0.48 -3.83
C PRO A 56 -5.45 -1.16 -4.70
N LEU A 57 -4.82 -0.37 -5.57
CA LEU A 57 -3.76 -0.87 -6.41
C LEU A 57 -2.65 -1.47 -5.52
N PRO A 58 -2.19 -2.70 -5.79
CA PRO A 58 -1.12 -3.28 -5.01
C PRO A 58 0.11 -2.38 -5.11
N LYS A 59 0.90 -2.33 -4.03
CA LYS A 59 2.18 -1.63 -4.05
C LYS A 59 3.02 -2.19 -5.20
N SER A 60 3.52 -1.31 -6.07
CA SER A 60 4.47 -1.72 -7.10
C SER A 60 5.80 -2.09 -6.44
N GLY A 61 6.30 -3.30 -6.65
CA GLY A 61 7.60 -3.73 -6.14
C GLY A 61 7.67 -5.22 -5.86
N ARG A 62 8.81 -5.62 -5.29
CA ARG A 62 9.01 -6.99 -4.79
C ARG A 62 8.03 -7.23 -3.63
N PRO A 63 7.35 -8.39 -3.58
CA PRO A 63 6.56 -8.74 -2.41
C PRO A 63 7.45 -8.75 -1.17
N GLU A 64 7.01 -8.04 -0.14
CA GLU A 64 7.69 -8.05 1.15
C GLU A 64 7.40 -9.37 1.85
N PHE A 65 8.45 -10.04 2.32
CA PHE A 65 8.31 -11.29 3.07
C PHE A 65 7.68 -11.06 4.45
N LEU A 66 7.91 -9.87 5.02
CA LEU A 66 7.38 -9.45 6.32
C LEU A 66 6.15 -8.58 6.16
N SER A 67 5.19 -8.76 7.08
CA SER A 67 4.07 -7.83 7.18
C SER A 67 4.53 -6.44 7.62
N SER A 68 3.80 -5.40 7.23
CA SER A 68 4.08 -4.02 7.65
C SER A 68 4.06 -3.86 9.17
N LEU A 69 3.18 -4.59 9.86
CA LEU A 69 3.11 -4.59 11.32
C LEU A 69 4.39 -5.16 11.93
N THR A 70 4.87 -6.29 11.41
CA THR A 70 6.11 -6.93 11.86
C THR A 70 7.30 -5.98 11.68
N LEU A 71 7.40 -5.33 10.51
CA LEU A 71 8.44 -4.34 10.22
C LEU A 71 8.36 -3.14 11.17
N GLU A 72 7.16 -2.68 11.51
CA GLU A 72 6.99 -1.56 12.44
C GLU A 72 7.44 -1.92 13.86
N VAL A 73 7.11 -3.12 14.33
CA VAL A 73 7.57 -3.63 15.63
C VAL A 73 9.10 -3.73 15.68
N ILE A 74 9.73 -4.32 14.65
CA ILE A 74 11.19 -4.40 14.55
C ILE A 74 11.80 -2.99 14.54
N SER A 75 11.24 -2.09 13.71
CA SER A 75 11.73 -0.71 13.59
C SER A 75 11.67 0.04 14.92
N ARG A 76 10.59 -0.11 15.70
CA ARG A 76 10.48 0.49 17.04
C ARG A 76 11.52 -0.07 18.01
N GLN A 77 11.78 -1.37 17.97
CA GLN A 77 12.78 -2.01 18.84
C GLN A 77 14.20 -1.52 18.51
N VAL A 78 14.58 -1.51 17.23
CA VAL A 78 15.89 -1.02 16.78
C VAL A 78 16.05 0.47 17.06
N LYS A 79 14.99 1.29 16.92
CA LYS A 79 15.03 2.71 17.31
C LYS A 79 15.21 2.90 18.82
N SER A 80 14.56 2.08 19.63
CA SER A 80 14.65 2.16 21.10
C SER A 80 15.99 1.66 21.62
N ASN A 81 16.61 0.68 20.97
CA ASN A 81 17.93 0.19 21.30
C ASN A 81 18.69 -0.17 20.01
N PRO A 82 19.51 0.77 19.49
CA PRO A 82 20.21 0.57 18.22
C PRO A 82 21.32 -0.48 18.27
N ALA A 83 21.74 -0.91 19.47
CA ALA A 83 22.73 -1.97 19.62
C ALA A 83 22.13 -3.38 19.49
N LEU A 84 20.81 -3.50 19.32
CA LEU A 84 20.13 -4.78 19.15
C LEU A 84 20.62 -5.52 17.90
N THR A 85 21.06 -6.75 18.09
CA THR A 85 21.42 -7.65 17.00
C THR A 85 20.18 -8.30 16.38
N ALA A 86 20.30 -8.76 15.13
CA ALA A 86 19.24 -9.52 14.45
C ALA A 86 18.73 -10.71 15.29
N ARG A 87 19.67 -11.37 15.97
CA ARG A 87 19.41 -12.55 16.78
C ARG A 87 18.56 -12.21 17.99
N GLU A 88 18.92 -11.17 18.73
CA GLU A 88 18.15 -10.70 19.88
C GLU A 88 16.75 -10.21 19.50
N VAL A 89 16.62 -9.53 18.35
CA VAL A 89 15.30 -9.14 17.81
C VAL A 89 14.45 -10.37 17.54
N LYS A 90 15.03 -11.43 16.96
CA LYS A 90 14.30 -12.70 16.72
C LYS A 90 13.92 -13.41 18.02
N GLU A 91 14.83 -13.46 19.00
CA GLU A 91 14.59 -14.08 20.32
C GLU A 91 13.51 -13.35 21.12
N ARG A 92 13.42 -12.01 21.00
CA ARG A 92 12.38 -11.21 21.66
C ARG A 92 10.99 -11.33 21.01
N ASN A 93 10.92 -11.73 19.73
CA ASN A 93 9.66 -11.84 18.99
C ASN A 93 9.47 -13.24 18.38
N PRO A 94 9.47 -14.32 19.18
CA PRO A 94 9.45 -15.68 18.66
C PRO A 94 8.16 -15.97 17.89
N ARG A 95 7.02 -15.38 18.30
CA ARG A 95 5.74 -15.53 17.58
C ARG A 95 5.75 -14.92 16.18
N LEU A 96 6.52 -13.86 15.97
CA LEU A 96 6.55 -13.12 14.71
C LEU A 96 7.66 -13.61 13.77
N LEU A 97 8.79 -14.05 14.32
CA LEU A 97 10.04 -14.24 13.57
C LEU A 97 10.60 -15.67 13.61
N SER A 98 10.00 -16.62 14.35
CA SER A 98 10.53 -18.00 14.50
C SER A 98 10.83 -18.67 13.15
N HIS A 99 9.88 -18.58 12.22
CA HIS A 99 9.91 -19.19 10.88
C HIS A 99 10.80 -18.43 9.87
N ILE A 100 11.42 -17.33 10.28
CA ILE A 100 12.08 -16.40 9.38
C ILE A 100 13.60 -16.47 9.55
N SER A 101 14.36 -16.46 8.45
CA SER A 101 15.83 -16.48 8.54
C SER A 101 16.36 -15.19 9.18
N LEU A 102 17.52 -15.25 9.87
CA LEU A 102 18.14 -14.06 10.46
C LEU A 102 18.43 -12.96 9.42
N ARG A 103 18.68 -13.35 8.16
CA ARG A 103 18.93 -12.43 7.05
C ARG A 103 17.71 -11.60 6.65
N CYS A 104 16.50 -12.01 7.03
CA CYS A 104 15.28 -11.28 6.69
C CYS A 104 14.87 -10.28 7.78
N VAL A 105 15.58 -10.23 8.91
CA VAL A 105 15.35 -9.25 9.98
C VAL A 105 15.98 -7.89 9.64
N TRP A 106 16.91 -7.86 8.68
CA TRP A 106 17.66 -6.69 8.21
C TRP A 106 17.43 -6.39 6.73
#